data_AF-A0A8W8LFW9-F1
#
_entry.id   AF-A0A8W8LFW9-F1
#
_cell.length_a   1.000
_cell.length_b   1.000
_cell.length_c   1.000
_cell.angle_alpha   90.00
_cell.angle_beta   90.00
_cell.angle_gamma   90.00
#
_symmetry.space_group_name_H-M   'P 1'
#
loop_
_entity.id
_entity.type
_entity.pdbx_description
1 polymer ?
#
loop_
_entity_poly.entity_id
_entity_poly.type
_entity_poly.pdbx_seq_one_letter_code
_entity_poly.pdbx_strand_id
1 'polypeptide(L)'
;MEHFKNEGRSEFLEFLRGFELKRRSFNKDSMKRVVLKIPPALVDILSEKSGEEFEEKFKTLERNKALSFSGDKLNIDNSLFASFFESSMNDIISHIEDIFNADICRHLVGVVMVGGFSENQKEKLRIIEETPICMGIFSKFYTIGQQVSLDEAVEETTTDSFVDEYRKHLRDEPINVNVFISKKEAPMYVDECGCELLGKIIIECKNDERKWPERVFVKTRMEIAGTEIKVTASTHTGESVDASFEFL
;
A
#
# COMPACT_ATOMS: atom_id res chain seq x y z
N MET A 1 3.23 -33.11 4.73
CA MET A 1 3.21 -32.54 3.36
C MET A 1 3.80 -33.48 2.30
N GLU A 2 4.77 -34.35 2.59
CA GLU A 2 5.40 -35.21 1.57
C GLU A 2 4.47 -36.25 0.94
N HIS A 3 3.54 -36.84 1.69
CA HIS A 3 2.61 -37.85 1.15
C HIS A 3 1.63 -37.31 0.08
N PHE A 4 1.19 -36.04 0.22
CA PHE A 4 0.31 -35.39 -0.76
C PHE A 4 1.00 -35.10 -2.11
N LYS A 5 2.34 -35.14 -2.15
CA LYS A 5 3.09 -35.00 -3.40
C LYS A 5 2.99 -36.23 -4.32
N ASN A 6 2.53 -37.38 -3.81
CA ASN A 6 2.56 -38.66 -4.53
C ASN A 6 1.18 -39.25 -4.87
N GLU A 7 0.19 -39.26 -3.96
CA GLU A 7 -1.10 -39.97 -4.17
C GLU A 7 -2.35 -39.08 -4.30
N GLY A 8 -2.19 -37.75 -4.28
CA GLY A 8 -3.31 -36.79 -4.45
C GLY A 8 -2.83 -35.46 -5.03
N ARG A 9 -1.82 -35.52 -5.92
CA ARG A 9 -1.07 -34.36 -6.38
C ARG A 9 -1.95 -33.39 -7.17
N SER A 10 -2.90 -33.89 -7.94
CA SER A 10 -3.79 -33.05 -8.77
C SER A 10 -4.76 -32.25 -7.90
N GLU A 11 -5.38 -32.93 -6.95
CA GLU A 11 -6.36 -32.42 -6.00
C GLU A 11 -5.71 -31.41 -5.06
N PHE A 12 -4.52 -31.74 -4.56
CA PHE A 12 -3.74 -30.83 -3.75
C PHE A 12 -3.33 -29.58 -4.55
N LEU A 13 -2.96 -29.71 -5.83
CA LEU A 13 -2.67 -28.55 -6.69
C LEU A 13 -3.92 -27.72 -6.98
N GLU A 14 -5.10 -28.33 -7.17
CA GLU A 14 -6.37 -27.62 -7.31
C GLU A 14 -6.68 -26.80 -6.05
N PHE A 15 -6.55 -27.43 -4.87
CA PHE A 15 -6.71 -26.75 -3.59
C PHE A 15 -5.73 -25.58 -3.45
N LEU A 16 -4.43 -25.81 -3.74
CA LEU A 16 -3.41 -24.76 -3.67
C LEU A 16 -3.70 -23.60 -4.63
N ARG A 17 -4.18 -23.87 -5.85
CA ARG A 17 -4.61 -22.82 -6.78
C ARG A 17 -5.79 -22.03 -6.23
N GLY A 18 -6.79 -22.71 -5.68
CA GLY A 18 -7.94 -22.07 -5.04
C GLY A 18 -7.52 -21.19 -3.85
N PHE A 19 -6.62 -21.69 -3.01
CA PHE A 19 -6.02 -20.93 -1.92
C PHE A 19 -5.27 -19.69 -2.40
N GLU A 20 -4.45 -19.84 -3.43
CA GLU A 20 -3.66 -18.77 -4.02
C GLU A 20 -4.55 -17.65 -4.60
N LEU A 21 -5.61 -18.00 -5.33
CA LEU A 21 -6.58 -17.03 -5.86
C LEU A 21 -7.31 -16.27 -4.75
N LYS A 22 -7.67 -16.95 -3.65
CA LYS A 22 -8.28 -16.29 -2.50
C LYS A 22 -7.30 -15.39 -1.77
N ARG A 23 -6.03 -15.78 -1.68
CA ARG A 23 -4.96 -14.93 -1.16
C ARG A 23 -4.76 -13.67 -2.01
N ARG A 24 -4.76 -13.77 -3.35
CA ARG A 24 -4.62 -12.59 -4.24
C ARG A 24 -5.77 -11.60 -4.12
N SER A 25 -6.99 -12.11 -4.00
CA SER A 25 -8.21 -11.30 -3.89
C SER A 25 -8.58 -10.97 -2.44
N PHE A 26 -7.69 -11.23 -1.49
CA PHE A 26 -7.93 -11.06 -0.07
C PHE A 26 -7.95 -9.58 0.32
N ASN A 27 -8.92 -9.19 1.14
CA ASN A 27 -9.01 -7.87 1.76
C ASN A 27 -9.26 -8.05 3.25
N LYS A 28 -8.29 -7.66 4.09
CA LYS A 28 -8.36 -7.79 5.54
C LYS A 28 -9.49 -7.00 6.21
N ASP A 29 -9.95 -5.91 5.59
CA ASP A 29 -10.99 -5.01 6.12
C ASP A 29 -12.41 -5.50 5.75
N SER A 30 -12.52 -6.54 4.94
CA SER A 30 -13.80 -7.12 4.55
C SER A 30 -14.45 -7.89 5.71
N MET A 31 -15.73 -7.69 5.95
CA MET A 31 -16.50 -8.53 6.88
C MET A 31 -16.84 -9.93 6.32
N LYS A 32 -16.49 -10.21 5.05
CA LYS A 32 -16.84 -11.47 4.37
C LYS A 32 -15.84 -12.58 4.72
N ARG A 33 -16.37 -13.80 4.89
CA ARG A 33 -15.57 -15.02 5.03
C ARG A 33 -14.86 -15.40 3.75
N VAL A 34 -13.68 -16.00 3.90
CA VAL A 34 -12.93 -16.62 2.80
C VAL A 34 -13.47 -18.03 2.59
N VAL A 35 -13.95 -18.31 1.38
CA VAL A 35 -14.51 -19.62 1.03
C VAL A 35 -13.55 -20.37 0.12
N LEU A 36 -13.03 -21.50 0.59
CA LEU A 36 -12.16 -22.40 -0.16
C LEU A 36 -12.90 -23.68 -0.50
N LYS A 37 -12.76 -24.14 -1.73
CA LYS A 37 -13.27 -25.45 -2.15
C LYS A 37 -12.25 -26.51 -1.75
N ILE A 38 -12.69 -27.55 -1.08
CA ILE A 38 -11.88 -28.73 -0.76
C ILE A 38 -12.30 -29.85 -1.72
N PRO A 39 -11.39 -30.33 -2.59
CA PRO A 39 -11.68 -31.48 -3.44
C PRO A 39 -12.07 -32.71 -2.60
N PRO A 40 -13.12 -33.46 -2.97
CA PRO A 40 -13.59 -34.61 -2.18
C PRO A 40 -12.51 -35.64 -1.88
N ALA A 41 -11.68 -35.97 -2.88
CA ALA A 41 -10.55 -36.89 -2.69
C ALA A 41 -9.51 -36.38 -1.67
N LEU A 42 -9.40 -35.07 -1.44
CA LEU A 42 -8.56 -34.53 -0.36
C LEU A 42 -9.19 -34.80 1.01
N VAL A 43 -10.53 -34.73 1.12
CA VAL A 43 -11.28 -35.07 2.34
C VAL A 43 -11.09 -36.54 2.69
N ASP A 44 -11.14 -37.42 1.69
CA ASP A 44 -10.94 -38.86 1.87
C ASP A 44 -9.53 -39.16 2.41
N ILE A 45 -8.50 -38.58 1.78
CA ILE A 45 -7.10 -38.74 2.22
C ILE A 45 -6.89 -38.18 3.64
N LEU A 46 -7.54 -37.07 4.00
CA LEU A 46 -7.44 -36.48 5.33
C LEU A 46 -8.14 -37.35 6.39
N SER A 47 -9.26 -37.96 6.04
CA SER A 47 -10.01 -38.87 6.93
C SER A 47 -9.19 -40.15 7.17
N GLU A 48 -8.66 -40.78 6.11
CA GLU A 48 -7.82 -41.97 6.21
C GLU A 48 -6.57 -41.74 7.07
N LYS A 49 -5.88 -40.60 6.91
CA LYS A 49 -4.67 -40.31 7.67
C LYS A 49 -4.90 -39.91 9.11
N SER A 50 -6.03 -39.28 9.40
CA SER A 50 -6.33 -38.82 10.75
C SER A 50 -6.94 -39.91 11.63
N GLY A 51 -7.49 -40.97 11.02
CA GLY A 51 -8.17 -42.05 11.73
C GLY A 51 -9.56 -41.67 12.26
N GLU A 52 -10.05 -40.49 11.90
CA GLU A 52 -11.34 -39.91 12.28
C GLU A 52 -12.03 -39.36 11.03
N GLU A 53 -13.36 -39.30 11.03
CA GLU A 53 -14.08 -38.61 9.96
C GLU A 53 -13.73 -37.11 9.98
N PHE A 54 -13.37 -36.57 8.81
CA PHE A 54 -12.99 -35.17 8.66
C PHE A 54 -14.02 -34.20 9.26
N GLU A 55 -15.32 -34.49 9.12
CA GLU A 55 -16.40 -33.66 9.65
C GLU A 55 -16.44 -33.64 11.19
N GLU A 56 -16.15 -34.75 11.87
CA GLU A 56 -16.14 -34.81 13.34
C GLU A 56 -15.00 -33.99 13.92
N LYS A 57 -13.83 -34.07 13.28
CA LYS A 57 -12.67 -33.24 13.62
C LYS A 57 -12.96 -31.77 13.35
N PHE A 58 -13.67 -31.47 12.26
CA PHE A 58 -14.10 -30.11 11.95
C PHE A 58 -15.07 -29.55 12.97
N LYS A 59 -16.07 -30.32 13.42
CA LYS A 59 -17.00 -29.91 14.49
C LYS A 59 -16.28 -29.51 15.79
N THR A 60 -15.17 -30.17 16.10
CA THR A 60 -14.34 -29.83 17.26
C THR A 60 -13.63 -28.48 17.08
N LEU A 61 -13.16 -28.18 15.87
CA LEU A 61 -12.52 -26.91 15.48
C LEU A 61 -13.53 -25.76 15.26
N GLU A 62 -14.76 -26.08 14.85
CA GLU A 62 -15.87 -25.15 14.59
C GLU A 62 -16.33 -24.40 15.84
N ARG A 63 -16.01 -24.91 17.03
CA ARG A 63 -16.34 -24.30 18.32
C ARG A 63 -15.88 -22.85 18.47
N ASN A 64 -14.85 -22.45 17.73
CA ASN A 64 -14.32 -21.09 17.74
C ASN A 64 -15.03 -20.14 16.76
N LYS A 65 -16.07 -20.59 16.04
CA LYS A 65 -16.79 -19.88 14.96
C LYS A 65 -15.94 -19.41 13.78
N ALA A 66 -14.62 -19.37 13.90
CA ALA A 66 -13.68 -18.89 12.88
C ALA A 66 -13.54 -19.81 11.66
N LEU A 67 -14.01 -21.05 11.75
CA LEU A 67 -14.01 -22.04 10.67
C LEU A 67 -15.38 -22.69 10.63
N SER A 68 -15.90 -22.94 9.42
CA SER A 68 -17.07 -23.80 9.22
C SER A 68 -16.98 -24.55 7.90
N PHE A 69 -17.43 -25.80 7.88
CA PHE A 69 -17.40 -26.65 6.69
C PHE A 69 -18.83 -26.98 6.25
N SER A 70 -19.12 -26.78 4.96
CA SER A 70 -20.45 -27.04 4.40
C SER A 70 -20.34 -27.60 3.00
N GLY A 71 -20.72 -28.87 2.82
CA GLY A 71 -20.58 -29.58 1.56
C GLY A 71 -19.11 -29.78 1.20
N ASP A 72 -18.62 -29.11 0.16
CA ASP A 72 -17.22 -29.10 -0.27
C ASP A 72 -16.52 -27.77 0.06
N LYS A 73 -17.15 -26.89 0.84
CA LYS A 73 -16.67 -25.53 1.10
C LYS A 73 -16.21 -25.36 2.53
N LEU A 74 -14.94 -24.99 2.66
CA LEU A 74 -14.34 -24.49 3.87
C LEU A 74 -14.51 -22.97 3.94
N ASN A 75 -15.27 -22.50 4.92
CA ASN A 75 -15.45 -21.09 5.22
C ASN A 75 -14.52 -20.72 6.38
N ILE A 76 -13.71 -19.69 6.17
CA ILE A 76 -12.70 -19.21 7.11
C ILE A 76 -13.02 -17.75 7.41
N ASP A 77 -13.07 -17.39 8.70
CA ASP A 77 -13.15 -15.99 9.10
C ASP A 77 -11.96 -15.22 8.55
N ASN A 78 -12.23 -13.98 8.15
CA ASN A 78 -11.24 -13.13 7.52
C ASN A 78 -10.00 -12.93 8.42
N SER A 79 -10.23 -12.70 9.72
CA SER A 79 -9.17 -12.58 10.73
C SER A 79 -8.28 -13.81 10.83
N LEU A 80 -8.88 -15.01 10.83
CA LEU A 80 -8.11 -16.26 10.88
C LEU A 80 -7.33 -16.48 9.57
N PHE A 81 -7.91 -16.15 8.42
CA PHE A 81 -7.18 -16.25 7.16
C PHE A 81 -5.99 -15.28 7.09
N ALA A 82 -6.12 -14.07 7.64
CA ALA A 82 -5.01 -13.12 7.76
C ALA A 82 -3.87 -13.69 8.61
N SER A 83 -4.20 -14.37 9.72
CA SER A 83 -3.20 -14.89 10.65
C SER A 83 -2.31 -15.98 10.05
N PHE A 84 -2.74 -16.64 8.95
CA PHE A 84 -1.92 -17.63 8.24
C PHE A 84 -0.62 -17.04 7.69
N PHE A 85 -0.58 -15.73 7.47
CA PHE A 85 0.54 -15.04 6.83
C PHE A 85 1.34 -14.17 7.81
N GLU A 86 0.86 -13.96 9.04
CA GLU A 86 1.48 -13.05 10.01
C GLU A 86 2.95 -13.38 10.28
N SER A 87 3.27 -14.65 10.53
CA SER A 87 4.67 -15.07 10.76
C SER A 87 5.56 -14.70 9.58
N SER A 88 5.16 -15.08 8.36
CA SER A 88 5.96 -14.80 7.16
C SER A 88 6.06 -13.31 6.87
N MET A 89 5.01 -12.53 7.13
CA MET A 89 5.05 -11.07 6.98
C MET A 89 6.02 -10.44 7.99
N ASN A 90 5.98 -10.87 9.24
CA ASN A 90 6.88 -10.38 10.28
C ASN A 90 8.34 -10.71 9.96
N ASP A 91 8.61 -11.93 9.47
CA ASP A 91 9.94 -12.33 9.04
C ASP A 91 10.44 -11.43 7.89
N ILE A 92 9.59 -11.16 6.89
CA ILE A 92 9.90 -10.26 5.76
C ILE A 92 10.17 -8.83 6.25
N ILE A 93 9.31 -8.30 7.13
CA ILE A 93 9.45 -6.95 7.70
C ILE A 93 10.77 -6.85 8.45
N SER A 94 11.07 -7.80 9.33
CA SER A 94 12.32 -7.83 10.10
C SER A 94 13.54 -7.84 9.16
N HIS A 95 13.51 -8.63 8.09
CA HIS A 95 14.62 -8.65 7.13
C HIS A 95 14.78 -7.31 6.39
N ILE A 96 13.67 -6.64 6.05
CA ILE A 96 13.71 -5.33 5.40
C ILE A 96 14.25 -4.26 6.37
N GLU A 97 13.81 -4.28 7.63
CA GLU A 97 14.30 -3.38 8.67
C GLU A 97 15.81 -3.53 8.88
N ASP A 98 16.31 -4.77 8.95
CA ASP A 98 17.74 -5.05 9.06
C ASP A 98 18.54 -4.49 7.87
N ILE A 99 18.00 -4.61 6.66
CA ILE A 99 18.61 -4.04 5.44
C ILE A 99 18.60 -2.51 5.49
N PHE A 100 17.49 -1.88 5.87
CA PHE A 100 17.38 -0.43 5.92
C PHE A 100 18.23 0.20 7.02
N ASN A 101 18.46 -0.52 8.12
CA ASN A 101 19.34 -0.10 9.20
C ASN A 101 20.83 -0.24 8.85
N ALA A 102 21.19 -0.92 7.76
CA ALA A 102 22.57 -1.01 7.30
C ALA A 102 23.05 0.34 6.74
N ASP A 103 24.28 0.74 7.08
CA ASP A 103 24.86 2.04 6.66
C ASP A 103 24.88 2.25 5.14
N ILE A 104 24.91 1.17 4.35
CA ILE A 104 24.87 1.19 2.89
C ILE A 104 23.51 1.65 2.33
N CYS A 105 22.43 1.49 3.10
CA CYS A 105 21.07 1.86 2.73
C CYS A 105 20.66 3.27 3.22
N ARG A 106 21.57 4.00 3.88
CA ARG A 106 21.29 5.35 4.45
C ARG A 106 20.87 6.40 3.41
N HIS A 107 21.17 6.14 2.13
CA HIS A 107 20.78 6.98 0.97
C HIS A 107 19.91 6.22 -0.03
N LEU A 108 19.21 5.17 0.39
CA LEU A 108 18.35 4.38 -0.48
C LEU A 108 17.17 5.24 -0.97
N VAL A 109 17.13 5.48 -2.29
CA VAL A 109 16.12 6.34 -2.92
C VAL A 109 14.87 5.55 -3.35
N GLY A 110 14.98 4.22 -3.49
CA GLY A 110 13.85 3.40 -3.92
C GLY A 110 14.08 1.90 -3.73
N VAL A 111 12.97 1.16 -3.63
CA VAL A 111 12.93 -0.30 -3.49
C VAL A 111 12.22 -0.88 -4.69
N VAL A 112 12.88 -1.76 -5.44
CA VAL A 112 12.25 -2.49 -6.54
C VAL A 112 11.59 -3.75 -5.99
N MET A 113 10.26 -3.80 -6.04
CA MET A 113 9.51 -4.98 -5.64
C MET A 113 9.23 -5.90 -6.85
N VAL A 114 9.93 -7.02 -6.93
CA VAL A 114 9.73 -8.03 -7.98
C VAL A 114 8.88 -9.21 -7.49
N GLY A 115 8.09 -9.79 -8.39
CA GLY A 115 7.31 -11.01 -8.13
C GLY A 115 5.80 -10.79 -7.99
N GLY A 116 5.07 -11.89 -7.77
CA GLY A 116 3.60 -11.88 -7.63
C GLY A 116 3.12 -11.37 -6.27
N PHE A 117 3.99 -11.37 -5.25
CA PHE A 117 3.67 -10.88 -3.90
C PHE A 117 3.57 -9.35 -3.80
N SER A 118 4.07 -8.61 -4.81
CA SER A 118 4.03 -7.15 -4.89
C SER A 118 2.94 -6.60 -5.81
N GLU A 119 2.10 -7.49 -6.38
CA GLU A 119 1.18 -7.15 -7.48
C GLU A 119 0.15 -6.07 -7.16
N ASN A 120 -0.21 -5.90 -5.88
CA ASN A 120 -1.18 -4.88 -5.46
C ASN A 120 -0.63 -3.44 -5.50
N GLN A 121 0.66 -3.22 -5.85
CA GLN A 121 1.29 -1.90 -5.89
C GLN A 121 1.99 -1.57 -7.22
N LYS A 122 1.99 -2.47 -8.21
CA LYS A 122 2.73 -2.28 -9.47
C LYS A 122 2.28 -1.05 -10.27
N GLU A 123 1.00 -0.68 -10.18
CA GLU A 123 0.45 0.47 -10.91
C GLU A 123 0.99 1.82 -10.43
N LYS A 124 1.51 1.87 -9.19
CA LYS A 124 2.07 3.08 -8.60
C LYS A 124 3.56 3.26 -8.86
N LEU A 125 4.26 2.21 -9.30
CA LEU A 125 5.69 2.27 -9.56
C LEU A 125 5.95 2.85 -10.95
N ARG A 126 6.76 3.90 -11.03
CA ARG A 126 7.26 4.50 -12.26
C ARG A 126 8.78 4.48 -12.24
N ILE A 127 9.41 4.39 -13.40
CA ILE A 127 10.86 4.56 -13.52
C ILE A 127 11.07 5.95 -14.08
N ILE A 128 11.63 6.86 -13.28
CA ILE A 128 12.02 8.20 -13.73
C ILE A 128 13.54 8.27 -13.65
N GLU A 129 14.21 8.52 -14.77
CA GLU A 129 15.67 8.55 -14.86
C GLU A 129 16.35 7.31 -14.28
N GLU A 130 15.91 6.14 -14.74
CA GLU A 130 16.38 4.82 -14.27
C GLU A 130 16.12 4.55 -12.78
N THR A 131 15.47 5.47 -12.07
CA THR A 131 15.17 5.38 -10.65
C THR A 131 13.71 4.98 -10.44
N PRO A 132 13.43 3.90 -9.68
CA PRO A 132 12.07 3.51 -9.33
C PRO A 132 11.47 4.50 -8.33
N ILE A 133 10.39 5.17 -8.72
CA ILE A 133 9.61 6.12 -7.91
C ILE A 133 8.21 5.55 -7.68
N CYS A 134 7.78 5.52 -6.42
CA CYS A 134 6.43 5.09 -6.06
C CYS A 134 5.51 6.31 -5.95
N MET A 135 4.48 6.33 -6.79
CA MET A 135 3.51 7.41 -6.88
C MET A 135 2.45 7.33 -5.77
N GLY A 136 1.99 8.50 -5.32
CA GLY A 136 0.88 8.59 -4.36
C GLY A 136 1.25 8.23 -2.93
N ILE A 137 2.55 8.24 -2.58
CA ILE A 137 2.99 8.20 -1.19
C ILE A 137 2.41 9.40 -0.44
N PHE A 138 1.91 9.17 0.77
CA PHE A 138 1.43 10.22 1.65
C PHE A 138 2.60 10.89 2.37
N SER A 139 3.03 12.06 1.90
CA SER A 139 4.00 12.91 2.61
C SER A 139 3.34 13.58 3.81
N LYS A 140 3.88 13.37 5.02
CA LYS A 140 3.31 13.88 6.27
C LYS A 140 3.99 15.18 6.71
N PHE A 141 3.24 16.27 6.71
CA PHE A 141 3.64 17.53 7.33
C PHE A 141 3.28 17.56 8.82
N TYR A 142 2.09 17.06 9.15
CA TYR A 142 1.58 16.94 10.52
C TYR A 142 0.91 15.58 10.72
N THR A 143 0.95 15.06 11.96
CA THR A 143 0.32 13.79 12.34
C THR A 143 -0.84 14.01 13.31
N ILE A 144 -1.87 13.16 13.24
CA ILE A 144 -3.01 13.19 14.18
C ILE A 144 -2.47 13.09 15.62
N GLY A 145 -2.91 14.00 16.48
CA GLY A 145 -2.48 14.04 17.89
C GLY A 145 -1.12 14.72 18.13
N GLN A 146 -0.42 15.17 17.08
CA GLN A 146 0.77 16.01 17.23
C GLN A 146 0.40 17.32 17.93
N GLN A 147 1.16 17.67 18.97
CA GLN A 147 1.07 19.00 19.56
C GLN A 147 1.81 19.99 18.65
N VAL A 148 1.12 21.04 18.23
CA VAL A 148 1.66 22.10 17.37
C VAL A 148 1.52 23.45 18.05
N SER A 149 2.47 24.35 17.79
CA SER A 149 2.34 25.75 18.19
C SER A 149 1.61 26.57 17.13
N LEU A 150 0.96 27.66 17.55
CA LEU A 150 0.45 28.64 16.59
C LEU A 150 1.63 29.20 15.78
N ASP A 151 1.42 29.37 14.47
CA ASP A 151 2.41 29.82 13.48
C ASP A 151 3.58 28.84 13.24
N GLU A 152 3.47 27.60 13.73
CA GLU A 152 4.39 26.53 13.38
C GLU A 152 4.27 26.21 11.89
N ALA A 153 5.41 26.13 11.21
CA ALA A 153 5.47 25.76 9.80
C ALA A 153 6.48 24.65 9.54
N VAL A 154 6.07 23.68 8.72
CA VAL A 154 6.89 22.57 8.24
C VAL A 154 7.13 22.73 6.74
N GLU A 155 8.35 22.48 6.29
CA GLU A 155 8.74 22.56 4.89
C GLU A 155 9.24 21.21 4.37
N GLU A 156 8.83 20.86 3.16
CA GLU A 156 9.35 19.72 2.42
C GLU A 156 9.66 20.15 0.98
N THR A 157 10.73 19.61 0.40
CA THR A 157 11.12 19.91 -0.98
C THR A 157 11.06 18.65 -1.82
N THR A 158 10.28 18.71 -2.90
CA THR A 158 10.16 17.63 -3.89
C THR A 158 10.84 18.04 -5.19
N THR A 159 11.10 17.05 -6.05
CA THR A 159 11.69 17.28 -7.38
C THR A 159 10.77 16.72 -8.45
N ASP A 160 10.36 17.56 -9.39
CA ASP A 160 9.72 17.17 -10.63
C ASP A 160 10.78 17.07 -11.74
N SER A 161 10.99 15.85 -12.23
CA SER A 161 11.91 15.59 -13.34
C SER A 161 11.17 15.33 -14.66
N PHE A 162 11.68 15.93 -15.73
CA PHE A 162 11.19 15.86 -17.10
C PHE A 162 12.28 15.43 -18.09
N VAL A 163 13.40 14.90 -17.60
CA VAL A 163 14.55 14.47 -18.42
C VAL A 163 14.15 13.37 -19.39
N ASP A 164 13.36 12.40 -18.91
CA ASP A 164 12.93 11.26 -19.71
C ASP A 164 12.11 11.68 -20.94
N GLU A 165 12.34 11.03 -22.08
CA GLU A 165 11.71 11.36 -23.36
C GLU A 165 10.17 11.40 -23.29
N TYR A 166 9.57 10.45 -22.58
CA TYR A 166 8.12 10.38 -22.41
C TYR A 166 7.55 11.43 -21.44
N ARG A 167 8.40 12.19 -20.71
CA ARG A 167 7.99 13.23 -19.75
C ARG A 167 8.27 14.65 -20.24
N LYS A 168 9.02 14.83 -21.33
CA LYS A 168 9.36 16.15 -21.88
C LYS A 168 8.14 17.03 -22.18
N HIS A 169 7.04 16.42 -22.61
CA HIS A 169 5.78 17.15 -22.90
C HIS A 169 5.13 17.73 -21.62
N LEU A 170 5.41 17.16 -20.44
CA LEU A 170 4.89 17.68 -19.17
C LEU A 170 5.54 19.01 -18.77
N ARG A 171 6.63 19.42 -19.43
CA ARG A 171 7.25 20.73 -19.20
C ARG A 171 6.35 21.89 -19.60
N ASP A 172 5.36 21.64 -20.45
CA ASP A 172 4.39 22.62 -20.93
C ASP A 172 3.12 22.65 -20.04
N GLU A 173 3.03 21.74 -19.06
CA GLU A 173 1.90 21.60 -18.14
C GLU A 173 2.18 22.30 -16.79
N PRO A 174 1.14 22.77 -16.08
CA PRO A 174 1.33 23.31 -14.74
C PRO A 174 1.71 22.22 -13.73
N ILE A 175 2.54 22.59 -12.77
CA ILE A 175 2.89 21.72 -11.65
C ILE A 175 1.75 21.75 -10.63
N ASN A 176 1.39 20.57 -10.13
CA ASN A 176 0.25 20.41 -9.26
C ASN A 176 0.69 19.86 -7.89
N VAL A 177 0.45 20.62 -6.83
CA VAL A 177 0.66 20.19 -5.45
C VAL A 177 -0.71 19.88 -4.85
N ASN A 178 -0.96 18.61 -4.59
CA ASN A 178 -2.22 18.15 -4.02
C ASN A 178 -2.09 18.07 -2.49
N VAL A 179 -3.05 18.64 -1.77
CA VAL A 179 -3.08 18.66 -0.30
C VAL A 179 -4.12 17.64 0.15
N PHE A 180 -3.70 16.68 0.99
CA PHE A 180 -4.55 15.60 1.49
C PHE A 180 -4.66 15.65 3.00
N ILE A 181 -5.79 15.16 3.52
CA ILE A 181 -6.00 14.85 4.93
C ILE A 181 -6.25 13.35 5.09
N SER A 182 -6.00 12.81 6.28
CA SER A 182 -6.29 11.42 6.60
C SER A 182 -6.98 11.29 7.95
N LYS A 183 -7.90 10.32 8.07
CA LYS A 183 -8.53 9.90 9.33
C LYS A 183 -7.69 8.84 10.08
N LYS A 184 -6.52 8.47 9.56
CA LYS A 184 -5.60 7.51 10.16
C LYS A 184 -4.31 8.22 10.55
N GLU A 185 -3.66 7.75 11.62
CA GLU A 185 -2.38 8.28 12.10
C GLU A 185 -1.21 7.93 11.16
N ALA A 186 -1.29 6.77 10.50
CA ALA A 186 -0.24 6.26 9.63
C ALA A 186 -0.73 5.87 8.22
N PRO A 187 -1.24 6.84 7.43
CA PRO A 187 -1.50 6.59 6.01
C PRO A 187 -0.17 6.36 5.28
N MET A 188 -0.11 5.36 4.39
CA MET A 188 1.03 5.20 3.49
C MET A 188 0.76 5.80 2.11
N TYR A 189 -0.47 5.70 1.61
CA TYR A 189 -0.87 6.27 0.32
C TYR A 189 -2.07 7.23 0.39
N VAL A 190 -2.13 8.14 -0.56
CA VAL A 190 -3.19 9.16 -0.69
C VAL A 190 -4.55 8.60 -1.12
N ASP A 191 -4.60 7.38 -1.62
CA ASP A 191 -5.80 6.67 -2.06
C ASP A 191 -6.28 5.60 -1.04
N GLU A 192 -5.66 5.53 0.13
CA GLU A 192 -6.12 4.65 1.19
C GLU A 192 -7.47 5.08 1.76
N CYS A 193 -8.24 4.11 2.25
CA CYS A 193 -9.48 4.38 2.96
C CYS A 193 -9.22 5.33 4.14
N GLY A 194 -9.91 6.47 4.15
CA GLY A 194 -9.76 7.55 5.14
C GLY A 194 -8.88 8.71 4.69
N CYS A 195 -8.20 8.63 3.55
CA CYS A 195 -7.51 9.75 2.92
C CYS A 195 -8.48 10.52 1.99
N GLU A 196 -8.48 11.84 2.09
CA GLU A 196 -9.34 12.74 1.32
C GLU A 196 -8.52 13.90 0.75
N LEU A 197 -8.78 14.29 -0.51
CA LEU A 197 -8.17 15.44 -1.13
C LEU A 197 -8.82 16.72 -0.59
N LEU A 198 -8.06 17.53 0.14
CA LEU A 198 -8.51 18.80 0.68
C LEU A 198 -8.49 19.89 -0.40
N GLY A 199 -7.48 19.86 -1.27
CA GLY A 199 -7.39 20.80 -2.38
C GLY A 199 -6.16 20.64 -3.25
N LYS A 200 -6.06 21.50 -4.25
CA LYS A 200 -5.02 21.45 -5.28
C LYS A 200 -4.43 22.85 -5.50
N ILE A 201 -3.13 22.96 -5.36
CA ILE A 201 -2.36 24.15 -5.68
C ILE A 201 -1.76 23.93 -7.07
N ILE A 202 -1.98 24.90 -7.96
CA ILE A 202 -1.54 24.85 -9.35
C ILE A 202 -0.50 25.94 -9.55
N ILE A 203 0.71 25.53 -9.90
CA ILE A 203 1.84 26.43 -10.18
C ILE A 203 2.02 26.48 -11.70
N GLU A 204 1.73 27.63 -12.28
CA GLU A 204 1.95 27.89 -13.70
C GLU A 204 3.38 28.37 -13.95
N CYS A 205 4.00 27.91 -15.04
CA CYS A 205 5.34 28.39 -15.44
C CYS A 205 5.24 29.83 -15.95
N LYS A 206 6.05 30.73 -15.38
CA LYS A 206 5.99 32.17 -15.71
C LYS A 206 7.16 32.65 -16.56
N ASN A 207 8.05 31.77 -17.00
CA ASN A 207 9.14 32.15 -17.89
C ASN A 207 8.63 32.48 -19.31
N ASP A 208 9.47 33.15 -20.10
CA ASP A 208 9.10 33.63 -21.44
C ASP A 208 8.66 32.49 -22.39
N GLU A 209 9.26 31.31 -22.23
CA GLU A 209 8.93 30.12 -23.03
C GLU A 209 7.69 29.36 -22.52
N ARG A 210 7.15 29.74 -21.35
CA ARG A 210 6.12 29.00 -20.59
C ARG A 210 6.42 27.51 -20.43
N LYS A 211 7.70 27.19 -20.27
CA LYS A 211 8.20 25.82 -20.28
C LYS A 211 9.14 25.60 -19.11
N TRP A 212 8.81 24.66 -18.24
CA TRP A 212 9.65 24.31 -17.09
C TRP A 212 11.05 23.86 -17.52
N PRO A 213 12.12 24.06 -16.74
CA PRO A 213 13.40 23.39 -16.97
C PRO A 213 13.25 21.86 -16.84
N GLU A 214 14.29 21.09 -17.20
CA GLU A 214 14.25 19.62 -17.13
C GLU A 214 14.07 19.08 -15.69
N ARG A 215 14.42 19.89 -14.68
CA ARG A 215 14.20 19.58 -13.27
C ARG A 215 13.65 20.80 -12.55
N VAL A 216 12.59 20.61 -11.79
CA VAL A 216 11.99 21.65 -10.95
C VAL A 216 11.98 21.20 -9.49
N PHE A 217 12.67 21.97 -8.64
CA PHE A 217 12.55 21.82 -7.19
C PHE A 217 11.35 22.62 -6.70
N VAL A 218 10.42 21.95 -6.03
CA VAL A 218 9.21 22.53 -5.46
C VAL A 218 9.30 22.43 -3.94
N LYS A 219 9.42 23.58 -3.28
CA LYS A 219 9.34 23.69 -1.83
C LYS A 219 7.90 23.95 -1.44
N THR A 220 7.34 23.04 -0.65
CA THR A 220 6.02 23.19 -0.03
C THR A 220 6.20 23.50 1.44
N ARG A 221 5.59 24.58 1.90
CA ARG A 221 5.55 25.02 3.30
C ARG A 221 4.11 24.95 3.78
N MET A 222 3.86 24.24 4.86
CA MET A 222 2.55 24.16 5.51
C MET A 222 2.64 24.82 6.88
N GLU A 223 1.70 25.70 7.19
CA GLU A 223 1.67 26.50 8.42
C GLU A 223 0.29 26.37 9.09
N ILE A 224 0.29 26.19 10.42
CA ILE A 224 -0.94 26.20 11.22
C ILE A 224 -1.25 27.64 11.64
N ALA A 225 -2.18 28.27 10.91
CA ALA A 225 -2.59 29.66 11.10
C ALA A 225 -3.94 29.72 11.81
N GLY A 226 -3.94 29.53 13.14
CA GLY A 226 -5.16 29.56 13.95
C GLY A 226 -6.10 28.39 13.64
N THR A 227 -7.21 28.66 12.97
CA THR A 227 -8.22 27.66 12.55
C THR A 227 -8.12 27.28 11.08
N GLU A 228 -7.01 27.61 10.43
CA GLU A 228 -6.75 27.28 9.04
C GLU A 228 -5.36 26.69 8.87
N ILE A 229 -5.20 25.87 7.83
CA ILE A 229 -3.90 25.45 7.33
C ILE A 229 -3.56 26.34 6.14
N LYS A 230 -2.47 27.09 6.24
CA LYS A 230 -1.90 27.82 5.11
C LYS A 230 -0.84 26.97 4.43
N VAL A 231 -0.94 26.84 3.11
CA VAL A 231 0.03 26.10 2.30
C VAL A 231 0.62 27.04 1.25
N THR A 232 1.94 27.13 1.22
CA THR A 232 2.71 27.89 0.25
C THR A 232 3.55 26.91 -0.56
N ALA A 233 3.37 26.90 -1.88
CA ALA A 233 4.21 26.14 -2.79
C ALA A 233 5.05 27.10 -3.63
N SER A 234 6.37 26.91 -3.61
CA SER A 234 7.33 27.75 -4.32
C SER A 234 8.33 26.92 -5.11
N THR A 235 8.75 27.42 -6.27
CA THR A 235 9.74 26.77 -7.13
C THR A 235 11.09 27.46 -7.00
N HIS A 236 12.18 26.73 -7.27
CA HIS A 236 13.51 27.35 -7.38
C HIS A 236 13.65 28.34 -8.56
N THR A 237 12.70 28.33 -9.51
CA THR A 237 12.63 29.27 -10.64
C THR A 237 11.91 30.58 -10.30
N GLY A 238 11.33 30.69 -9.10
CA GLY A 238 10.78 31.95 -8.55
C GLY A 238 9.25 32.05 -8.55
N GLU A 239 8.53 31.05 -9.05
CA GLU A 239 7.08 30.98 -8.90
C GLU A 239 6.70 30.63 -7.45
N SER A 240 5.64 31.28 -6.95
CA SER A 240 5.08 31.01 -5.62
C SER A 240 3.57 31.17 -5.64
N VAL A 241 2.87 30.27 -4.98
CA VAL A 241 1.41 30.25 -4.85
C VAL A 241 1.04 29.89 -3.40
N ASP A 242 0.15 30.69 -2.82
CA ASP A 242 -0.41 30.48 -1.48
C ASP A 242 -1.86 29.99 -1.59
N ALA A 243 -2.24 29.09 -0.69
CA ALA A 243 -3.62 28.64 -0.48
C ALA A 243 -3.90 28.47 1.03
N SER A 244 -5.16 28.54 1.42
CA SER A 244 -5.60 28.35 2.80
C SER A 244 -6.80 27.42 2.83
N PHE A 245 -6.83 26.51 3.82
CA PHE A 245 -7.83 25.45 3.94
C PHE A 245 -8.36 25.39 5.38
N GLU A 246 -9.67 25.28 5.54
CA GLU A 246 -10.33 25.13 6.85
C GLU A 246 -10.37 23.66 7.30
N PHE A 247 -10.34 23.42 8.62
CA PHE A 247 -10.27 22.08 9.26
C PHE A 247 -11.56 21.23 9.23
N LEU A 248 -12.58 21.58 8.42
CA LEU A 248 -13.97 21.08 8.49
C LEU A 248 -14.15 19.60 8.91
#